data_AF-A0A9E3AHZ5-F1
#
_entry.id   AF-A0A9E3AHZ5-F1
#
_cell.length_a   1.000
_cell.length_b   1.000
_cell.length_c   1.000
_cell.angle_alpha   90.00
_cell.angle_beta   90.00
_cell.angle_gamma   90.00
#
_symmetry.space_group_name_H-M   'P 1'
#
loop_
_entity.id
_entity.type
_entity.pdbx_description
1 polymer ?
#
loop_
_entity_poly.entity_id
_entity_poly.type
_entity_poly.pdbx_seq_one_letter_code
_entity_poly.pdbx_strand_id
1 'polypeptide(L)'
;LHGTYGDYNDADVYYPTTSGTPPTSGPAAVNNYCRIAPGTLKGGNSEETCNVNGKTIMRTPTLTADASADYHIPTSVGEFTITGSVYYQGKSYWDAANVFEENPYTLLNARIGWRSPDKRYGVSVWGENLTDAVYSVTQVIGLFGDSQVLAKPRTWGVEWTYDW
;
A
#
# COMPACT_ATOMS: atom_id res chain seq x y z
N LEU A 1 7.88 -14.53 -1.75
CA LEU A 1 6.78 -15.49 -2.02
C LEU A 1 5.81 -14.80 -2.97
N HIS A 2 5.59 -15.31 -4.18
CA HIS A 2 4.52 -14.83 -5.06
C HIS A 2 3.44 -15.91 -5.09
N GLY A 3 2.27 -15.60 -4.53
CA GLY A 3 1.15 -16.53 -4.43
C GLY A 3 0.10 -16.23 -5.50
N THR A 4 -0.41 -17.27 -6.13
CA THR A 4 -1.55 -17.18 -7.06
C THR A 4 -2.67 -18.09 -6.57
N TYR A 5 -3.93 -17.74 -6.88
CA TYR A 5 -5.06 -18.61 -6.59
C TYR A 5 -4.98 -19.88 -7.43
N GLY A 6 -5.06 -21.04 -6.77
CA GLY A 6 -5.22 -22.35 -7.40
C GLY A 6 -6.58 -22.94 -7.04
N ASP A 7 -7.22 -23.59 -8.01
CA ASP A 7 -8.50 -24.29 -7.86
C ASP A 7 -9.64 -23.46 -7.24
N TYR A 8 -9.66 -22.15 -7.50
CA TYR A 8 -10.64 -21.17 -7.06
C TYR A 8 -11.46 -20.61 -8.23
N ASN A 9 -12.51 -21.35 -8.60
CA ASN A 9 -13.36 -21.09 -9.76
C ASN A 9 -14.57 -20.19 -9.47
N ASP A 10 -14.95 -20.04 -8.20
CA ASP A 10 -16.20 -19.44 -7.76
C ASP A 10 -15.94 -18.37 -6.69
N ALA A 11 -15.17 -17.34 -7.04
CA ALA A 11 -14.89 -16.21 -6.18
C ALA A 11 -15.97 -15.13 -6.35
N ASP A 12 -16.62 -14.74 -5.26
CA ASP A 12 -17.52 -13.58 -5.27
C ASP A 12 -16.68 -12.29 -5.30
N VAL A 13 -16.87 -11.48 -6.34
CA VAL A 13 -16.07 -10.28 -6.61
C VAL A 13 -16.96 -9.15 -7.12
N TYR A 14 -16.49 -7.92 -6.97
CA TYR A 14 -17.20 -6.72 -7.37
C TYR A 14 -16.48 -6.04 -8.54
N TYR A 15 -17.24 -5.62 -9.56
CA TYR A 15 -16.72 -4.91 -10.72
C TYR A 15 -17.43 -3.57 -10.93
N PRO A 16 -16.72 -2.50 -11.34
CA PRO A 16 -17.36 -1.25 -11.73
C PRO A 16 -18.36 -1.44 -12.87
N THR A 17 -19.57 -0.92 -12.71
CA THR A 17 -20.59 -1.01 -13.76
C THR A 17 -20.29 -0.04 -14.91
N THR A 18 -20.51 -0.48 -16.15
CA THR A 18 -20.29 0.33 -17.34
C THR A 18 -21.54 0.41 -18.22
N SER A 19 -21.53 1.29 -19.22
CA SER A 19 -22.64 1.44 -20.15
C SER A 19 -22.89 0.23 -21.03
N GLY A 20 -21.93 -0.68 -21.15
CA GLY A 20 -22.04 -1.93 -21.89
C GLY A 20 -22.67 -3.07 -21.09
N THR A 21 -23.43 -2.77 -20.02
CA THR A 21 -24.07 -3.79 -19.19
C THR A 21 -25.03 -4.70 -19.96
N PRO A 22 -25.17 -5.97 -19.53
CA PRO A 22 -24.49 -6.56 -18.36
C PRO A 22 -23.00 -6.81 -18.66
N PRO A 23 -22.10 -6.83 -17.65
CA PRO A 23 -20.89 -7.65 -17.78
C PRO A 23 -21.37 -9.03 -18.20
N THR A 24 -21.17 -9.36 -19.48
CA THR A 24 -21.57 -10.66 -19.96
C THR A 24 -20.72 -11.65 -19.18
N SER A 25 -21.35 -12.49 -18.35
CA SER A 25 -20.85 -13.85 -18.18
C SER A 25 -20.53 -14.31 -19.60
N GLY A 26 -19.23 -14.42 -19.93
CA GLY A 26 -18.83 -15.04 -21.19
C GLY A 26 -19.55 -16.40 -21.30
N PRO A 27 -19.80 -16.90 -22.52
CA PRO A 27 -20.64 -18.07 -22.73
C PRO A 27 -20.26 -19.17 -21.74
N ALA A 28 -21.26 -19.57 -20.94
CA ALA A 28 -21.09 -20.50 -19.85
C ALA A 28 -20.33 -21.76 -20.32
N ALA A 29 -19.48 -22.27 -19.42
CA ALA A 29 -19.16 -23.69 -19.21
C ALA A 29 -17.70 -24.18 -19.35
N VAL A 30 -16.68 -23.33 -19.45
CA VAL A 30 -15.29 -23.84 -19.26
C VAL A 30 -14.34 -22.97 -18.47
N ASN A 31 -14.49 -21.63 -18.42
CA ASN A 31 -13.56 -20.74 -17.73
C ASN A 31 -14.23 -19.37 -17.42
N ASN A 32 -15.07 -19.29 -16.37
CA ASN A 32 -15.85 -18.11 -15.95
C ASN A 32 -15.00 -16.90 -15.52
N TYR A 33 -14.08 -16.40 -16.35
CA TYR A 33 -13.30 -15.20 -16.06
C TYR A 33 -14.14 -13.94 -16.26
N CYS A 34 -14.44 -13.23 -15.17
CA CYS A 34 -15.14 -11.95 -15.25
C CYS A 34 -14.20 -10.84 -15.73
N ARG A 35 -14.74 -9.94 -16.54
CA ARG A 35 -14.03 -8.80 -17.14
C ARG A 35 -14.92 -7.56 -17.06
N ILE A 36 -14.31 -6.39 -16.84
CA ILE A 36 -15.05 -5.13 -16.90
C ILE A 36 -15.59 -4.96 -18.32
N ALA A 37 -16.91 -4.80 -18.46
CA ALA A 37 -17.55 -4.59 -19.75
C ALA A 37 -17.08 -3.27 -20.39
N PRO A 38 -16.86 -3.21 -21.71
CA PRO A 38 -16.50 -1.96 -22.37
C PRO A 38 -17.64 -0.93 -22.26
N GLY A 39 -17.32 0.35 -22.02
CA GLY A 39 -18.31 1.43 -21.93
C GLY A 39 -17.94 2.50 -20.92
N THR A 40 -18.79 3.52 -20.79
CA THR A 40 -18.64 4.59 -19.79
C THR A 40 -19.04 4.08 -18.41
N LEU A 41 -18.26 4.38 -17.38
CA LEU A 41 -18.61 4.05 -15.99
C LEU A 41 -19.96 4.67 -15.61
N LYS A 42 -20.88 3.86 -15.07
CA LYS A 42 -22.22 4.31 -14.64
C LYS A 42 -22.32 4.57 -13.13
N GLY A 43 -21.25 4.28 -12.38
CA GLY A 43 -21.21 4.37 -10.92
C GLY A 43 -21.76 3.10 -10.26
N GLY A 44 -21.29 2.80 -9.05
CA GLY A 44 -21.58 1.54 -8.36
C GLY A 44 -20.89 0.32 -9.00
N ASN A 45 -20.99 -0.80 -8.31
CA ASN A 45 -20.40 -2.08 -8.71
C ASN A 45 -21.50 -3.14 -8.95
N SER A 46 -21.16 -4.18 -9.72
CA SER A 46 -21.92 -5.42 -9.83
C SER A 46 -21.17 -6.54 -9.12
N GLU A 47 -21.90 -7.35 -8.34
CA GLU A 47 -21.39 -8.56 -7.73
C GLU A 47 -21.52 -9.73 -8.71
N GLU A 48 -20.43 -10.48 -8.91
CA GLU A 48 -20.35 -11.58 -9.85
C GLU A 48 -19.53 -12.73 -9.22
N THR A 49 -19.87 -13.97 -9.55
CA THR A 49 -19.08 -15.15 -9.16
C THR A 49 -18.16 -15.54 -10.31
N CYS A 50 -16.85 -15.55 -10.06
CA CYS A 50 -15.84 -15.56 -11.10
C CYS A 50 -14.70 -16.54 -10.83
N ASN A 51 -14.17 -17.12 -11.90
CA ASN A 51 -12.94 -17.89 -11.86
C ASN A 51 -11.74 -16.96 -11.75
N VAL A 52 -10.99 -17.10 -10.66
CA VAL A 52 -9.78 -16.29 -10.39
C VAL A 52 -8.52 -17.15 -10.39
N ASN A 53 -8.56 -18.36 -10.95
CA ASN A 53 -7.38 -19.20 -11.08
C ASN A 53 -6.25 -18.49 -11.82
N GLY A 54 -5.06 -18.56 -11.25
CA GLY A 54 -3.85 -17.91 -11.77
C GLY A 54 -3.77 -16.41 -11.49
N LYS A 55 -4.79 -15.80 -10.87
CA LYS A 55 -4.70 -14.41 -10.39
C LYS A 55 -3.81 -14.33 -9.16
N THR A 56 -3.14 -13.19 -8.97
CA THR A 56 -2.31 -12.95 -7.78
C THR A 56 -3.21 -12.84 -6.56
N ILE A 57 -2.80 -13.46 -5.46
CA ILE A 57 -3.55 -13.39 -4.20
C ILE A 57 -3.61 -11.93 -3.72
N MET A 58 -4.79 -11.49 -3.31
CA MET A 58 -5.00 -10.14 -2.79
C MET A 58 -4.03 -9.83 -1.63
N ARG A 59 -3.57 -8.59 -1.53
CA ARG A 59 -2.61 -8.12 -0.51
C ARG A 59 -1.29 -8.91 -0.46
N THR A 60 -0.88 -9.52 -1.58
CA THR A 60 0.42 -10.19 -1.71
C THR A 60 1.29 -9.42 -2.71
N PRO A 61 2.09 -8.43 -2.25
CA PRO A 61 2.96 -7.66 -3.13
C PRO A 61 3.95 -8.55 -3.90
N THR A 62 4.28 -8.16 -5.13
CA THR A 62 5.25 -8.90 -5.96
C THR A 62 6.66 -8.95 -5.34
N LEU A 63 7.05 -7.89 -4.64
CA LEU A 63 8.29 -7.78 -3.90
C LEU A 63 8.07 -6.85 -2.70
N THR A 64 8.63 -7.21 -1.56
CA THR A 64 8.75 -6.31 -0.41
C THR A 64 10.22 -6.26 -0.03
N ALA A 65 10.75 -5.07 0.20
CA ALA A 65 12.11 -4.89 0.67
C ALA A 65 12.15 -3.76 1.68
N ASP A 66 12.98 -3.94 2.71
CA ASP A 66 13.24 -2.95 3.73
C ASP A 66 14.73 -2.86 3.99
N ALA A 67 15.20 -1.66 4.30
CA ALA A 67 16.55 -1.42 4.76
C ALA A 67 16.57 -0.22 5.70
N SER A 68 17.40 -0.30 6.73
CA SER A 68 17.61 0.79 7.68
C SER A 68 19.09 0.93 8.02
N ALA A 69 19.49 2.15 8.36
CA ALA A 69 20.84 2.45 8.81
C ALA A 69 20.81 3.51 9.91
N ASP A 70 21.71 3.33 10.86
CA ASP A 70 21.95 4.23 11.98
C ASP A 70 23.43 4.59 12.03
N TYR A 71 23.72 5.87 12.18
CA TYR A 71 25.08 6.38 12.26
C TYR A 71 25.24 7.34 13.42
N HIS A 72 26.20 7.06 14.29
CA HIS A 72 26.50 7.83 15.49
C HIS A 72 27.83 8.56 15.32
N ILE A 73 27.81 9.88 15.54
CA ILE A 73 28.95 10.76 15.40
C ILE A 73 29.22 11.38 16.78
N PRO A 74 30.20 10.82 17.54
CA PRO A 74 30.62 11.42 18.79
C PRO A 74 31.42 12.70 18.53
N THR A 75 31.08 13.78 19.23
CA THR A 75 31.77 15.06 19.15
C THR A 75 32.00 15.64 20.56
N SER A 76 32.84 16.66 20.68
CA SER A 76 33.06 17.35 21.95
C SER A 76 31.80 18.08 22.47
N VAL A 77 30.86 18.40 21.57
CA VAL A 77 29.61 19.11 21.90
C VAL A 77 28.43 18.16 22.09
N GLY A 78 28.63 16.84 22.04
CA GLY A 78 27.59 15.84 22.19
C GLY A 78 27.64 14.77 21.11
N GLU A 79 26.62 13.92 21.05
CA GLU A 79 26.49 12.88 20.04
C GLU A 79 25.43 13.29 19.02
N PHE A 80 25.77 13.23 17.73
CA PHE A 80 24.80 13.30 16.66
C PHE A 80 24.43 11.90 16.20
N THR A 81 23.14 11.68 15.94
CA THR A 81 22.62 10.42 15.41
C THR A 81 21.87 10.71 14.13
N ILE A 82 22.20 9.98 13.07
CA ILE A 82 21.48 10.00 11.80
C ILE A 82 20.87 8.62 11.60
N THR A 83 19.55 8.57 11.51
CA THR A 83 18.79 7.35 11.26
C THR A 83 18.03 7.52 9.95
N GLY A 84 18.05 6.50 9.10
CA GLY A 84 17.26 6.44 7.88
C GLY A 84 16.70 5.05 7.66
N SER A 85 15.48 4.98 7.11
CA SER A 85 14.89 3.74 6.65
C SER A 85 14.20 3.91 5.31
N VAL A 86 14.30 2.88 4.47
CA VAL A 86 13.59 2.77 3.21
C VAL A 86 12.77 1.49 3.21
N TYR A 87 11.52 1.61 2.79
CA TYR A 87 10.62 0.48 2.59
C TYR A 87 10.08 0.55 1.16
N TYR A 88 10.14 -0.56 0.45
CA TYR A 88 9.56 -0.72 -0.87
C TYR A 88 8.50 -1.81 -0.83
N GLN A 89 7.33 -1.47 -1.36
CA GLN A 89 6.28 -2.42 -1.67
C GLN A 89 6.03 -2.42 -3.16
N GLY A 90 6.14 -3.59 -3.78
CA GLY A 90 5.76 -3.83 -5.16
C GLY A 90 4.25 -3.82 -5.36
N LYS A 91 3.86 -3.98 -6.62
CA LYS A 91 2.45 -4.05 -7.03
C LYS A 91 1.68 -5.11 -6.24
N SER A 92 0.48 -4.77 -5.81
CA SER A 92 -0.46 -5.71 -5.21
C SER A 92 -1.90 -5.41 -5.65
N TYR A 93 -2.87 -6.21 -5.20
CA TYR A 93 -4.27 -6.04 -5.54
C TYR A 93 -5.14 -6.07 -4.28
N TRP A 94 -6.23 -5.32 -4.28
CA TRP A 94 -7.22 -5.23 -3.20
C TRP A 94 -8.34 -6.27 -3.32
N ASP A 95 -8.45 -6.94 -4.47
CA ASP A 95 -9.47 -7.93 -4.78
C ASP A 95 -8.90 -9.19 -5.44
N ALA A 96 -9.64 -10.29 -5.33
CA ALA A 96 -9.28 -11.58 -5.93
C ALA A 96 -9.31 -11.56 -7.47
N ALA A 97 -10.15 -10.71 -8.05
CA ALA A 97 -10.26 -10.51 -9.49
C ALA A 97 -9.13 -9.66 -10.09
N ASN A 98 -8.27 -9.07 -9.25
CA ASN A 98 -7.14 -8.21 -9.64
C ASN A 98 -7.58 -7.01 -10.50
N VAL A 99 -8.74 -6.43 -10.18
CA VAL A 99 -9.29 -5.22 -10.81
C VAL A 99 -8.75 -3.97 -10.12
N PHE A 100 -8.66 -4.01 -8.80
CA PHE A 100 -8.27 -2.89 -7.97
C PHE A 100 -6.80 -3.05 -7.58
N GLU A 101 -5.94 -2.42 -8.37
CA GLU A 101 -4.49 -2.47 -8.21
C GLU A 101 -3.99 -1.40 -7.23
N GLU A 102 -3.09 -1.82 -6.34
CA GLU A 102 -2.22 -0.91 -5.60
C GLU A 102 -0.88 -0.81 -6.32
N ASN A 103 -0.55 0.38 -6.79
CA ASN A 103 0.71 0.62 -7.48
C ASN A 103 1.90 0.43 -6.52
N PRO A 104 3.08 0.03 -7.04
CA PRO A 104 4.30 0.01 -6.24
C PRO A 104 4.59 1.37 -5.61
N TYR A 105 5.07 1.37 -4.37
CA TYR A 105 5.47 2.58 -3.68
C TYR A 105 6.72 2.37 -2.82
N THR A 106 7.43 3.47 -2.58
CA THR A 106 8.62 3.52 -1.72
C THR A 106 8.38 4.55 -0.64
N LEU A 107 8.65 4.18 0.61
CA LEU A 107 8.64 5.08 1.77
C LEU A 107 10.08 5.31 2.22
N LEU A 108 10.48 6.58 2.30
CA LEU A 108 11.74 7.00 2.89
C LEU A 108 11.45 7.77 4.17
N ASN A 109 12.03 7.33 5.29
CA ASN A 109 11.94 8.01 6.57
C ASN A 109 13.34 8.36 7.04
N ALA A 110 13.50 9.50 7.71
CA ALA A 110 14.79 9.92 8.24
C ALA A 110 14.64 10.72 9.53
N ARG A 111 15.64 10.63 10.40
CA ARG A 111 15.76 11.40 11.64
C ARG A 111 17.21 11.82 11.85
N ILE A 112 17.41 13.07 12.24
CA ILE A 112 18.68 13.60 12.69
C ILE A 112 18.49 14.09 14.11
N GLY A 113 19.25 13.54 15.03
CA GLY A 113 19.23 13.89 16.45
C GLY A 113 20.59 14.41 16.91
N TRP A 114 20.55 15.24 17.94
CA TRP A 114 21.70 15.64 18.74
C TRP A 114 21.36 15.42 20.22
N ARG A 115 22.34 14.94 20.98
CA ARG A 115 22.23 14.76 22.42
C ARG A 115 23.44 15.35 23.11
N SER A 116 23.22 16.11 24.18
CA SER A 116 24.29 16.78 24.94
C SER A 116 25.27 15.77 25.56
N PRO A 117 26.53 16.16 25.86
CA PRO A 117 27.54 15.25 26.42
C PRO A 117 27.11 14.61 27.75
N ASP A 118 26.39 15.36 28.58
CA ASP A 118 25.82 14.91 29.85
C ASP A 118 24.50 14.14 29.68
N LYS A 119 24.05 13.95 28.44
CA LYS A 119 22.82 13.26 28.04
C LYS A 119 21.52 13.84 28.59
N ARG A 120 21.55 15.06 29.15
CA ARG A 120 20.38 15.74 29.75
C ARG A 120 19.49 16.46 28.75
N TYR A 121 20.02 16.85 27.60
CA TYR A 121 19.28 17.57 26.56
C TYR A 121 19.36 16.83 25.24
N GLY A 122 18.25 16.81 24.50
CA GLY A 122 18.21 16.28 23.13
C GLY A 122 17.38 17.18 22.22
N VAL A 123 17.82 17.29 20.97
CA VAL A 123 17.06 17.95 19.90
C VAL A 123 17.06 17.01 18.71
N SER A 124 15.93 16.84 18.04
CA SER A 124 15.90 16.10 16.79
C SER A 124 14.93 16.69 15.79
N VAL A 125 15.22 16.45 14.52
CA VAL A 125 14.36 16.72 13.38
C VAL A 125 14.10 15.40 12.69
N TRP A 126 12.85 15.13 12.36
CA TRP A 126 12.46 13.89 11.69
C TRP A 126 11.50 14.17 10.54
N GLY A 127 11.45 13.23 9.61
CA GLY A 127 10.48 13.19 8.53
C GLY A 127 10.09 11.77 8.15
N GLU A 128 8.80 11.59 7.88
CA GLU A 128 8.21 10.35 7.42
C GLU A 128 7.63 10.54 6.01
N ASN A 129 7.68 9.48 5.20
CA ASN A 129 7.22 9.49 3.82
C ASN A 129 7.85 10.65 3.00
N LEU A 130 9.17 10.80 3.09
CA LEU A 130 9.93 11.85 2.41
C LEU A 130 9.85 11.76 0.88
N THR A 131 9.47 10.60 0.34
CA THR A 131 9.15 10.37 -1.07
C THR A 131 7.79 10.95 -1.49
N ASP A 132 6.93 11.29 -0.53
CA ASP A 132 5.54 11.72 -0.76
C ASP A 132 4.72 10.68 -1.54
N ALA A 133 4.91 9.41 -1.19
CA ALA A 133 4.13 8.33 -1.77
C ALA A 133 2.66 8.42 -1.31
N VAL A 134 1.75 8.35 -2.27
CA VAL A 134 0.31 8.24 -2.03
C VAL A 134 -0.09 6.80 -2.25
N TYR A 135 -0.58 6.16 -1.19
CA TYR A 135 -0.97 4.76 -1.19
C TYR A 135 -2.14 4.55 -0.22
N SER A 136 -2.87 3.44 -0.39
CA SER A 136 -4.01 3.09 0.45
C SER A 136 -3.59 2.22 1.63
N VAL A 137 -4.04 2.57 2.84
CA VAL A 137 -3.90 1.71 4.04
C VAL A 137 -4.92 0.57 3.99
N THR A 138 -6.13 0.91 3.56
CA THR A 138 -7.20 -0.05 3.33
C THR A 138 -8.08 0.43 2.19
N GLN A 139 -8.56 -0.53 1.42
CA GLN A 139 -9.61 -0.35 0.45
C GLN A 139 -10.67 -1.41 0.69
N VAL A 140 -11.93 -0.99 0.79
CA VAL A 140 -13.09 -1.85 0.90
C VAL A 140 -13.92 -1.64 -0.35
N ILE A 141 -14.08 -2.72 -1.10
CA ILE A 141 -14.81 -2.75 -2.36
C ILE A 141 -16.16 -3.37 -2.04
N GLY A 142 -17.24 -2.73 -2.46
CA GLY A 142 -18.59 -3.23 -2.23
C GLY A 142 -19.54 -2.85 -3.34
N LEU A 143 -20.76 -3.39 -3.29
CA LEU A 143 -21.76 -3.25 -4.36
C LEU A 143 -22.10 -1.79 -4.69
N PHE A 144 -22.20 -0.92 -3.69
CA PHE A 144 -22.63 0.47 -3.88
C PHE A 144 -21.46 1.46 -4.07
N GLY A 145 -20.23 0.97 -4.07
CA GLY A 145 -19.04 1.77 -4.29
C GLY A 145 -17.86 1.33 -3.45
N ASP A 146 -16.73 1.98 -3.72
CA ASP A 146 -15.45 1.66 -3.11
C ASP A 146 -15.07 2.72 -2.09
N SER A 147 -14.66 2.28 -0.90
CA SER A 147 -14.13 3.13 0.15
C SER A 147 -12.65 2.91 0.31
N GLN A 148 -11.86 3.97 0.25
CA GLN A 148 -10.41 3.92 0.43
C GLN A 148 -9.98 4.86 1.57
N VAL A 149 -9.01 4.40 2.35
CA VAL A 149 -8.35 5.22 3.38
C VAL A 149 -6.90 5.39 2.95
N LEU A 150 -6.55 6.62 2.57
CA LEU A 150 -5.19 6.96 2.18
C LEU A 150 -4.27 7.03 3.40
N ALA A 151 -3.02 6.66 3.18
CA ALA A 151 -1.97 6.81 4.16
C ALA A 151 -1.64 8.28 4.42
N LYS A 152 -0.90 8.54 5.51
CA LYS A 152 -0.44 9.88 5.83
C LYS A 152 0.45 10.40 4.68
N PRO A 153 0.26 11.66 4.24
CA PRO A 153 1.17 12.28 3.30
C PRO A 153 2.53 12.51 3.96
N ARG A 154 3.49 13.11 3.24
CA ARG A 154 4.78 13.51 3.84
C ARG A 154 4.57 14.35 5.11
N THR A 155 5.17 13.92 6.22
CA THR A 155 5.15 14.63 7.51
C THR A 155 6.55 14.87 8.02
N TRP A 156 6.71 15.90 8.85
CA TRP A 156 7.98 16.22 9.51
C TRP A 156 7.71 16.87 10.87
N GLY A 157 8.72 16.85 11.73
CA GLY A 157 8.61 17.43 13.05
C GLY A 157 9.96 17.72 13.68
N VAL A 158 9.90 18.49 14.76
CA VAL A 158 11.03 18.80 15.64
C VAL A 158 10.66 18.36 17.05
N GLU A 159 11.59 17.74 17.74
CA GLU A 159 11.40 17.21 19.09
C GLU A 159 12.54 17.72 19.99
N TRP A 160 12.19 18.12 21.21
CA TRP A 160 13.13 18.49 22.25
C TRP A 160 12.89 17.61 23.48
N THR A 161 13.96 17.09 24.06
CA THR A 161 13.92 16.22 25.23
C THR A 161 14.79 16.76 26.36
N TYR A 162 14.31 16.60 27.59
CA TYR A 162 15.01 16.96 28.82
C TYR A 162 14.87 15.81 29.83
N ASP A 163 16.00 15.27 30.27
CA ASP A 163 16.05 14.16 31.23
C ASP A 163 16.56 14.69 32.59
N TRP A 164 15.77 14.47 33.65
CA TRP A 164 16.01 14.95 35.02
C TRP A 164 16.62 13.91 35.95
#